data_AF-M5V027-F1
#
_entry.id   AF-M5V027-F1
#
_cell.length_a   1.000
_cell.length_b   1.000
_cell.length_c   1.000
_cell.angle_alpha   90.00
_cell.angle_beta   90.00
_cell.angle_gamma   90.00
#
_symmetry.space_group_name_H-M   'P 1'
#
loop_
_entity.id
_entity.type
_entity.pdbx_description
1 polymer ?
#
loop_
_entity_poly.entity_id
_entity_poly.type
_entity_poly.pdbx_seq_one_letter_code
_entity_poly.pdbx_strand_id
1 'polypeptide(L)'
;MLHKHYKKLILHKSNKVQKTYFYLVLIFSTMSLFSCDKPKEISPEKFQTLIQKSSDLHVVTYLGIEKEKAILKVSTRSSIDSEKWKDEYFYARETPDLYFWIDENIYGITVPNFNKLYSYLLSLENKEFQFGEWTILTRDDSGKKLEVATGKKTIRITVDGRTRFIFDLRSDGITSFSLNIKQAPNVKESLKYKKLWLQLLNHIQNDVSE
;
A
#
# COMPACT_ATOMS: atom_id res chain seq x y z
N MET A 1 -33.72 23.22 -2.97
CA MET A 1 -33.98 22.91 -1.55
C MET A 1 -33.34 21.54 -1.26
N LEU A 2 -32.12 21.47 -0.73
CA LEU A 2 -31.76 21.56 0.69
C LEU A 2 -32.50 20.55 1.59
N HIS A 3 -31.74 19.48 1.91
CA HIS A 3 -31.36 19.08 3.27
C HIS A 3 -32.30 18.25 4.15
N LYS A 4 -31.62 17.32 4.85
CA LYS A 4 -31.92 16.69 6.14
C LYS A 4 -33.00 15.62 6.14
N HIS A 5 -32.60 14.40 6.52
CA HIS A 5 -32.79 13.94 7.90
C HIS A 5 -31.70 12.93 8.28
N TYR A 6 -30.66 13.48 8.93
CA TYR A 6 -29.75 12.75 9.79
C TYR A 6 -30.53 12.16 10.97
N LYS A 7 -30.34 10.88 11.27
CA LYS A 7 -30.68 10.31 12.59
C LYS A 7 -29.40 10.05 13.37
N LYS A 8 -29.26 10.84 14.42
CA LYS A 8 -28.21 10.92 15.43
C LYS A 8 -28.51 9.90 16.54
N LEU A 9 -27.53 9.09 16.93
CA LEU A 9 -27.47 8.41 18.24
C LEU A 9 -25.97 8.30 18.60
N ILE A 10 -25.43 9.41 19.10
CA ILE A 10 -25.12 9.68 20.52
C ILE A 10 -23.79 9.04 20.94
N LEU A 11 -22.83 9.94 21.19
CA LEU A 11 -21.56 9.71 21.84
C LEU A 11 -21.74 8.99 23.19
N HIS A 12 -20.94 7.96 23.44
CA HIS A 12 -20.42 7.71 24.78
C HIS A 12 -18.89 7.85 24.77
N LYS A 13 -18.46 8.97 25.36
CA LYS A 13 -17.09 9.25 25.78
C LYS A 13 -16.78 8.33 26.97
N SER A 14 -15.79 7.45 26.89
CA SER A 14 -14.98 7.03 28.06
C SER A 14 -13.75 6.19 27.68
N ASN A 15 -12.58 6.75 28.01
CA ASN A 15 -11.26 6.16 28.28
C ASN A 15 -10.54 5.25 27.25
N LYS A 16 -9.70 5.95 26.50
CA LYS A 16 -8.73 5.60 25.45
C LYS A 16 -7.52 4.73 25.88
N VAL A 17 -7.50 4.12 27.07
CA VAL A 17 -6.28 3.45 27.60
C VAL A 17 -6.51 2.03 28.15
N GLN A 18 -7.74 1.60 28.46
CA GLN A 18 -7.98 0.28 29.08
C GLN A 18 -8.57 -0.80 28.15
N LYS A 19 -9.11 -0.47 26.98
CA LYS A 19 -9.63 -1.48 26.02
C LYS A 19 -8.57 -2.11 25.12
N THR A 20 -7.41 -1.48 24.97
CA THR A 20 -6.31 -2.00 24.12
C THR A 20 -5.70 -3.29 24.69
N TYR A 21 -5.74 -3.50 26.01
CA TYR A 21 -5.22 -4.72 26.64
C TYR A 21 -6.15 -5.93 26.49
N PHE A 22 -7.45 -5.74 26.31
CA PHE A 22 -8.40 -6.85 26.16
C PHE A 22 -8.39 -7.46 24.74
N TYR A 23 -7.98 -6.68 23.72
CA TYR A 23 -7.85 -7.17 22.34
C TYR A 23 -6.52 -7.85 22.03
N LEU A 24 -5.45 -7.59 22.80
CA LEU A 24 -4.14 -8.21 22.58
C LEU A 24 -3.99 -9.58 23.26
N VAL A 25 -4.77 -9.87 24.31
CA VAL A 25 -4.67 -11.14 25.06
C VAL A 25 -5.59 -12.25 24.51
N LEU A 26 -6.65 -11.90 23.77
CA LEU A 26 -7.57 -12.88 23.17
C LEU A 26 -7.14 -13.46 21.81
N ILE A 27 -6.06 -12.94 21.19
CA ILE A 27 -5.56 -13.49 19.92
C ILE A 27 -4.43 -14.53 20.15
N PHE A 28 -3.88 -14.61 21.37
CA PHE A 28 -2.75 -15.50 21.67
C PHE A 28 -3.07 -16.71 22.57
N SER A 29 -4.33 -16.96 22.92
CA SER A 29 -4.68 -18.08 23.82
C SER A 29 -5.81 -19.01 23.33
N THR A 30 -6.31 -18.86 22.10
CA THR A 30 -7.29 -19.81 21.52
C THR A 30 -6.95 -20.27 20.09
N MET A 31 -5.76 -19.99 19.57
CA MET A 31 -5.32 -20.48 18.25
C MET A 31 -4.87 -21.95 18.28
N SER A 32 -5.72 -22.85 18.77
CA SER A 32 -5.51 -24.30 18.68
C SER A 32 -6.53 -25.02 17.80
N LEU A 33 -7.24 -24.33 16.89
CA LEU A 33 -8.24 -24.94 16.01
C LEU A 33 -8.32 -24.40 14.56
N PHE A 34 -7.28 -23.76 14.05
CA PHE A 34 -7.17 -23.52 12.60
C PHE A 34 -5.82 -24.05 12.11
N SER A 35 -5.86 -25.22 11.47
CA SER A 35 -4.84 -25.62 10.51
C SER A 35 -4.86 -24.60 9.37
N CYS A 36 -4.19 -23.46 9.53
CA CYS A 36 -3.82 -22.66 8.37
C CYS A 36 -2.91 -23.55 7.54
N ASP A 37 -3.42 -24.06 6.43
CA ASP A 37 -2.60 -24.75 5.43
C ASP A 37 -1.41 -23.86 5.13
N LYS A 38 -0.20 -24.42 5.25
CA LYS A 38 1.02 -23.68 4.95
C LYS A 38 0.92 -23.15 3.51
N PRO A 39 1.31 -21.89 3.26
CA PRO A 39 1.29 -21.35 1.92
C PRO A 39 2.04 -22.26 0.94
N LYS A 40 1.43 -22.56 -0.21
CA LYS A 40 2.00 -23.45 -1.23
C LYS A 40 3.02 -22.68 -2.06
N GLU A 41 4.22 -23.23 -2.24
CA GLU A 41 5.24 -22.61 -3.11
C GLU A 41 4.79 -22.66 -4.58
N ILE A 42 4.98 -21.55 -5.29
CA ILE A 42 4.72 -21.40 -6.72
C ILE A 42 5.87 -20.64 -7.38
N SER A 43 5.98 -20.77 -8.71
CA SER A 43 6.95 -19.99 -9.47
C SER A 43 6.55 -18.51 -9.58
N PRO A 44 7.50 -17.58 -9.81
CA PRO A 44 7.19 -16.17 -10.07
C PRO A 44 6.20 -15.98 -11.23
N GLU A 45 6.30 -16.75 -12.31
CA GLU A 45 5.39 -16.65 -13.46
C GLU A 45 3.96 -17.04 -13.08
N LYS A 46 3.82 -18.10 -12.27
CA LYS A 46 2.52 -18.51 -11.73
C LYS A 46 1.97 -17.46 -10.76
N PHE A 47 2.83 -16.82 -9.97
CA PHE A 47 2.45 -15.71 -9.09
C PHE A 47 1.86 -14.55 -9.90
N GLN A 48 2.55 -14.11 -10.95
CA GLN A 48 2.10 -13.05 -11.85
C GLN A 48 0.78 -13.41 -12.52
N THR A 49 0.69 -14.64 -13.05
CA THR A 49 -0.51 -15.17 -13.71
C THR A 49 -1.72 -15.20 -12.77
N LEU A 50 -1.53 -15.56 -11.50
CA LEU A 50 -2.63 -15.59 -10.52
C LEU A 50 -3.18 -14.19 -10.28
N ILE A 51 -2.33 -13.18 -10.13
CA ILE A 51 -2.76 -11.78 -9.96
C ILE A 51 -3.60 -11.31 -11.16
N GLN A 52 -3.14 -11.62 -12.38
CA GLN A 52 -3.84 -11.21 -13.61
C GLN A 52 -5.20 -11.92 -13.80
N LYS A 53 -5.41 -13.07 -13.16
CA LYS A 53 -6.65 -13.87 -13.27
C LYS A 53 -7.70 -13.52 -12.20
N SER A 54 -7.51 -12.43 -11.45
CA SER A 54 -8.50 -12.00 -10.47
C SER A 54 -9.86 -11.71 -11.14
N SER A 55 -10.94 -12.18 -10.53
CA SER A 55 -12.32 -12.04 -10.99
C SER A 55 -13.28 -12.00 -9.80
N ASP A 56 -14.57 -11.76 -10.05
CA ASP A 56 -15.60 -11.73 -9.00
C ASP A 56 -15.75 -13.06 -8.25
N LEU A 57 -15.34 -14.18 -8.86
CA LEU A 57 -15.38 -15.51 -8.24
C LEU A 57 -14.03 -15.95 -7.67
N HIS A 58 -12.94 -15.33 -8.11
CA HIS A 58 -11.57 -15.65 -7.73
C HIS A 58 -10.83 -14.36 -7.42
N VAL A 59 -10.83 -13.95 -6.16
CA VAL A 59 -10.18 -12.71 -5.73
C VAL A 59 -8.77 -13.03 -5.29
N VAL A 60 -7.78 -12.42 -5.96
CA VAL A 60 -6.38 -12.57 -5.59
C VAL A 60 -5.90 -11.34 -4.85
N THR A 61 -5.43 -11.54 -3.62
CA THR A 61 -4.91 -10.47 -2.75
C THR A 61 -3.44 -10.70 -2.47
N TYR A 62 -2.60 -9.72 -2.85
CA TYR A 62 -1.21 -9.69 -2.43
C TYR A 62 -1.08 -9.22 -0.96
N LEU A 63 -0.40 -10.03 -0.14
CA LEU A 63 -0.29 -9.82 1.30
C LEU A 63 1.06 -9.20 1.75
N GLY A 64 2.04 -9.12 0.86
CA GLY A 64 3.37 -8.58 1.14
C GLY A 64 4.49 -9.61 1.00
N ILE A 65 5.71 -9.15 1.28
CA ILE A 65 6.88 -10.01 1.45
C ILE A 65 7.13 -10.24 2.95
N GLU A 66 7.32 -11.50 3.33
CA GLU A 66 7.74 -11.93 4.66
C GLU A 66 8.81 -13.02 4.52
N LYS A 67 9.97 -12.84 5.17
CA LYS A 67 11.10 -13.78 5.12
C LYS A 67 11.44 -14.22 3.68
N GLU A 68 11.64 -13.24 2.79
CA GLU A 68 11.97 -13.45 1.37
C GLU A 68 10.89 -14.23 0.59
N LYS A 69 9.64 -14.19 1.04
CA LYS A 69 8.50 -14.83 0.36
C LYS A 69 7.43 -13.81 0.06
N ALA A 70 7.11 -13.61 -1.21
CA ALA A 70 5.95 -12.84 -1.64
C ALA A 70 4.70 -13.72 -1.50
N ILE A 71 3.71 -13.26 -0.73
CA ILE A 71 2.56 -14.08 -0.33
C ILE A 71 1.28 -13.60 -1.04
N LEU A 72 0.54 -14.56 -1.60
CA LEU A 72 -0.81 -14.36 -2.13
C LEU A 72 -1.84 -15.09 -1.28
N LYS A 73 -3.00 -14.46 -1.14
CA LYS A 73 -4.26 -15.10 -0.76
C LYS A 73 -5.15 -15.17 -1.99
N VAL A 74 -5.63 -16.36 -2.32
CA VAL A 74 -6.63 -16.61 -3.37
C VAL A 74 -7.91 -17.01 -2.65
N SER A 75 -8.91 -16.13 -2.73
CA SER A 75 -10.24 -16.39 -2.21
C SER A 75 -11.14 -16.82 -3.38
N THR A 76 -11.69 -18.01 -3.32
CA THR A 76 -12.58 -18.57 -4.35
C THR A 76 -13.97 -18.80 -3.78
N ARG A 77 -15.00 -18.46 -4.54
CA ARG A 77 -16.40 -18.80 -4.22
C ARG A 77 -17.05 -19.56 -5.37
N SER A 78 -18.00 -20.42 -5.04
CA SER A 78 -18.68 -21.29 -6.01
C SER A 78 -19.61 -20.55 -6.97
N SER A 79 -20.17 -19.42 -6.53
CA SER A 79 -21.08 -18.57 -7.31
C SER A 79 -21.11 -17.15 -6.74
N ILE A 80 -21.66 -16.19 -7.50
CA ILE A 80 -21.77 -14.78 -7.08
C ILE A 80 -22.67 -14.64 -5.84
N ASP A 81 -23.67 -15.50 -5.69
CA ASP A 81 -24.60 -15.48 -4.56
C ASP A 81 -24.08 -16.24 -3.33
N SER A 82 -22.94 -16.91 -3.43
CA SER A 82 -22.35 -17.63 -2.30
C SER A 82 -21.67 -16.65 -1.34
N GLU A 83 -22.10 -16.67 -0.08
CA GLU A 83 -21.44 -15.96 1.02
C GLU A 83 -20.13 -16.63 1.46
N LYS A 84 -19.96 -17.93 1.15
CA LYS A 84 -18.81 -18.72 1.59
C LYS A 84 -17.65 -18.59 0.63
N TRP A 85 -16.54 -18.08 1.16
CA TRP A 85 -15.25 -18.06 0.50
C TRP A 85 -14.38 -19.21 0.98
N LYS A 86 -13.67 -19.84 0.04
CA LYS A 86 -12.57 -20.75 0.33
C LYS A 86 -11.27 -19.99 0.09
N ASP A 87 -10.44 -19.94 1.13
CA ASP A 87 -9.16 -19.25 1.08
C ASP A 87 -8.02 -20.25 0.87
N GLU A 88 -7.15 -19.98 -0.10
CA GLU A 88 -5.90 -20.68 -0.31
C GLU A 88 -4.73 -19.67 -0.28
N TYR A 89 -3.59 -20.10 0.26
CA TYR A 89 -2.40 -19.26 0.37
C TYR A 89 -1.28 -19.83 -0.50
N PHE A 90 -0.61 -18.93 -1.22
CA PHE A 90 0.53 -19.26 -2.07
C PHE A 90 1.70 -18.34 -1.77
N TYR A 91 2.92 -18.79 -2.06
CA TYR A 91 4.08 -17.90 -2.05
C TYR A 91 5.03 -18.17 -3.21
N ALA A 92 5.69 -17.13 -3.67
CA ALA A 92 6.88 -17.22 -4.51
C ALA A 92 8.08 -16.70 -3.71
N ARG A 93 9.27 -17.23 -3.98
CA ARG A 93 10.50 -16.67 -3.42
C ARG A 93 10.70 -15.27 -3.98
N GLU A 94 11.13 -14.35 -3.13
CA GLU A 94 11.49 -13.01 -3.56
C GLU A 94 12.69 -13.07 -4.49
N THR A 95 12.56 -12.40 -5.63
CA THR A 95 13.67 -12.05 -6.52
C THR A 95 13.57 -10.55 -6.83
N PRO A 96 14.68 -9.89 -7.19
CA PRO A 96 14.62 -8.49 -7.64
C PRO A 96 13.60 -8.26 -8.76
N ASP A 97 13.49 -9.18 -9.72
CA ASP A 97 12.53 -9.10 -10.83
C ASP A 97 11.08 -9.17 -10.34
N LEU A 98 10.76 -10.10 -9.43
CA LEU A 98 9.43 -10.20 -8.85
C LEU A 98 9.10 -8.97 -8.01
N TYR A 99 10.09 -8.42 -7.31
CA TYR A 99 9.97 -7.18 -6.55
C TYR A 99 9.58 -6.00 -7.46
N PHE A 100 10.31 -5.76 -8.55
CA PHE A 100 10.01 -4.68 -9.49
C PHE A 100 8.66 -4.89 -10.18
N TRP A 101 8.37 -6.12 -10.58
CA TRP A 101 7.10 -6.45 -11.20
C TRP A 101 5.91 -6.14 -10.29
N ILE A 102 6.00 -6.45 -8.98
CA ILE A 102 4.95 -6.12 -7.99
C ILE A 102 4.73 -4.60 -7.92
N ASP A 103 5.80 -3.82 -7.83
CA ASP A 103 5.73 -2.37 -7.71
C ASP A 103 5.07 -1.74 -8.94
N GLU A 104 5.43 -2.20 -10.14
CA GLU A 104 4.86 -1.70 -11.39
C GLU A 104 3.41 -2.16 -11.61
N ASN A 105 3.12 -3.45 -11.44
CA ASN A 105 1.86 -4.04 -11.90
C ASN A 105 0.75 -4.03 -10.85
N ILE A 106 1.09 -4.07 -9.56
CA ILE A 106 0.09 -4.00 -8.48
C ILE A 106 -0.14 -2.56 -8.06
N TYR A 107 0.92 -1.75 -8.01
CA TYR A 107 0.86 -0.42 -7.42
C TYR A 107 1.07 0.71 -8.42
N GLY A 108 1.42 0.44 -9.68
CA GLY A 108 1.65 1.48 -10.67
C GLY A 108 2.83 2.38 -10.31
N ILE A 109 3.83 1.87 -9.60
CA ILE A 109 5.06 2.60 -9.25
C ILE A 109 5.99 2.57 -10.47
N THR A 110 5.67 3.40 -11.45
CA THR A 110 6.41 3.54 -12.71
C THR A 110 6.93 4.96 -12.85
N VAL A 111 8.02 5.17 -13.60
CA VAL A 111 8.57 6.51 -13.85
C VAL A 111 7.53 7.50 -14.41
N PRO A 112 6.68 7.12 -15.39
CA PRO A 112 5.61 8.00 -15.87
C PRO A 112 4.62 8.40 -14.76
N ASN A 113 4.16 7.44 -13.96
CA ASN A 113 3.22 7.71 -12.87
C ASN A 113 3.85 8.56 -11.75
N PHE A 114 5.13 8.34 -11.46
CA PHE A 114 5.88 9.19 -10.54
C PHE A 114 5.93 10.62 -11.04
N ASN A 115 6.32 10.83 -12.29
CA ASN A 115 6.38 12.17 -12.86
C ASN A 115 5.00 12.84 -12.88
N LYS A 116 3.93 12.07 -13.13
CA LYS A 116 2.55 12.59 -13.06
C LYS A 116 2.22 13.10 -11.66
N LEU A 117 2.41 12.27 -10.63
CA LEU A 117 2.14 12.65 -9.24
C LEU A 117 3.06 13.79 -8.77
N TYR A 118 4.34 13.75 -9.15
CA TYR A 118 5.32 14.79 -8.81
C TYR A 118 4.92 16.15 -9.40
N SER A 119 4.54 16.19 -10.68
CA SER A 119 4.10 17.41 -11.35
C SER A 119 2.80 17.96 -10.74
N TYR A 120 1.84 17.09 -10.41
CA TYR A 120 0.62 17.48 -9.70
C TYR A 120 0.95 18.13 -8.35
N LEU A 121 1.83 17.52 -7.56
CA LEU A 121 2.21 18.10 -6.27
C LEU A 121 2.95 19.43 -6.43
N LEU A 122 3.78 19.60 -7.46
CA LEU A 122 4.48 20.86 -7.74
C LEU A 122 3.56 22.01 -8.14
N SER A 123 2.37 21.74 -8.70
CA SER A 123 1.42 22.80 -9.07
C SER A 123 0.63 23.34 -7.88
N LEU A 124 0.67 22.67 -6.72
CA LEU A 124 0.03 23.13 -5.49
C LEU A 124 0.85 24.26 -4.85
N GLU A 125 0.17 25.28 -4.30
CA GLU A 125 0.79 26.49 -3.74
C GLU A 125 1.88 26.19 -2.71
N ASN A 126 1.63 25.23 -1.81
CA ASN A 126 2.60 24.81 -0.79
C ASN A 126 3.44 23.60 -1.21
N LYS A 127 3.21 23.02 -2.39
CA LYS A 127 3.80 21.75 -2.85
C LYS A 127 3.47 20.56 -1.94
N GLU A 128 2.35 20.68 -1.24
CA GLU A 128 1.81 19.71 -0.28
C GLU A 128 0.36 19.40 -0.63
N PHE A 129 -0.01 18.13 -0.46
CA PHE A 129 -1.35 17.63 -0.65
C PHE A 129 -1.80 16.86 0.58
N GLN A 130 -2.94 17.25 1.15
CA GLN A 130 -3.54 16.55 2.29
C GLN A 130 -4.50 15.48 1.78
N PHE A 131 -4.24 14.22 2.13
CA PHE A 131 -5.09 13.09 1.80
C PHE A 131 -5.40 12.32 3.08
N GLY A 132 -6.60 12.49 3.64
CA GLY A 132 -6.95 11.90 4.93
C GLY A 132 -5.99 12.34 6.06
N GLU A 133 -5.33 11.37 6.71
CA GLU A 133 -4.33 11.62 7.75
C GLU A 133 -2.91 11.90 7.20
N TRP A 134 -2.71 11.72 5.90
CA TRP A 134 -1.39 11.80 5.27
C TRP A 134 -1.19 13.17 4.62
N THR A 135 0.01 13.73 4.79
CA THR A 135 0.46 14.89 4.01
C THR A 135 1.53 14.41 3.04
N ILE A 136 1.27 14.61 1.74
CA ILE A 136 2.10 14.17 0.63
C ILE A 136 2.81 15.40 0.09
N LEU A 137 4.13 15.36 0.03
CA LEU A 137 4.90 16.54 -0.37
C LEU A 137 6.12 16.18 -1.20
N THR A 138 6.51 17.10 -2.05
CA THR A 138 7.72 16.95 -2.88
C THR A 138 8.93 17.53 -2.19
N ARG A 139 10.09 16.94 -2.45
CA ARG A 139 11.38 17.57 -2.19
C ARG A 139 12.25 17.42 -3.43
N ASP A 140 12.73 18.56 -3.89
CA ASP A 140 13.71 18.63 -4.97
C ASP A 140 15.06 19.09 -4.41
N ASP A 141 16.08 18.27 -4.60
CA ASP A 141 17.46 18.65 -4.30
C ASP A 141 18.24 18.98 -5.59
N SER A 142 17.60 18.98 -6.78
CA SER A 142 18.22 19.21 -8.10
C SER A 142 18.73 20.63 -8.35
N GLY A 143 18.61 21.54 -7.37
CA GLY A 143 19.09 22.91 -7.44
C GLY A 143 19.91 23.36 -6.23
N LYS A 144 20.21 22.47 -5.28
CA LYS A 144 21.00 22.83 -4.10
C LYS A 144 22.49 22.61 -4.39
N LYS A 145 23.32 23.62 -4.05
CA LYS A 145 24.77 23.46 -3.83
C LYS A 145 25.01 22.59 -2.58
N LEU A 146 24.60 21.33 -2.64
CA LEU A 146 25.19 20.28 -1.82
C LEU A 146 26.29 19.68 -2.69
N GLU A 147 27.45 19.36 -2.10
CA GLU A 147 28.60 18.75 -2.79
C GLU A 147 28.25 17.44 -3.54
N VAL A 148 27.02 16.95 -3.39
CA VAL A 148 26.43 15.82 -4.11
C VAL A 148 25.00 16.17 -4.57
N ALA A 149 24.85 17.07 -5.55
CA ALA A 149 23.57 17.25 -6.23
C ALA A 149 23.25 15.96 -7.03
N THR A 150 22.48 15.05 -6.42
CA THR A 150 22.21 13.71 -6.98
C THR A 150 21.17 13.69 -8.10
N GLY A 151 20.60 14.84 -8.49
CA GLY A 151 19.48 14.91 -9.45
C GLY A 151 18.20 14.20 -8.97
N LYS A 152 18.13 13.89 -7.67
CA LYS A 152 17.12 13.06 -7.05
C LYS A 152 15.81 13.84 -6.81
N LYS A 153 14.71 13.35 -7.39
CA LYS A 153 13.35 13.83 -7.11
C LYS A 153 12.70 12.95 -6.07
N THR A 154 12.07 13.57 -5.07
CA THR A 154 11.52 12.83 -3.92
C THR A 154 10.04 13.16 -3.70
N ILE A 155 9.22 12.14 -3.50
CA ILE A 155 7.86 12.26 -2.94
C ILE A 155 7.88 11.65 -1.53
N ARG A 156 7.40 12.40 -0.54
CA ARG A 156 7.35 12.00 0.86
C ARG A 156 5.92 11.85 1.31
N ILE A 157 5.67 10.78 2.07
CA ILE A 157 4.43 10.62 2.84
C ILE A 157 4.75 10.91 4.29
N THR A 158 4.05 11.87 4.87
CA THR A 158 4.21 12.29 6.26
C THR A 158 2.91 12.07 7.05
N VAL A 159 3.07 11.79 8.34
CA VAL A 159 1.99 11.66 9.32
C VAL A 159 2.43 12.38 10.58
N ASP A 160 1.61 13.30 11.09
CA ASP A 160 1.92 14.16 12.23
C ASP A 160 3.25 14.92 12.06
N GLY A 161 3.50 15.45 10.85
CA GLY A 161 4.72 16.18 10.51
C GLY A 161 6.00 15.32 10.39
N ARG A 162 5.90 13.99 10.54
CA ARG A 162 7.04 13.07 10.42
C ARG A 162 6.98 12.29 9.12
N THR A 163 8.05 12.32 8.34
CA THR A 163 8.17 11.47 7.14
C THR A 163 8.19 10.00 7.54
N ARG A 164 7.28 9.22 6.96
CA ARG A 164 7.15 7.79 7.22
C ARG A 164 7.60 6.94 6.05
N PHE A 165 7.37 7.43 4.83
CA PHE A 165 7.68 6.70 3.61
C PHE A 165 8.18 7.65 2.53
N ILE A 166 9.09 7.15 1.71
CA ILE A 166 9.75 7.92 0.67
C ILE A 166 9.66 7.15 -0.64
N PHE A 167 9.38 7.88 -1.72
CA PHE A 167 9.60 7.45 -3.10
C PHE A 167 10.66 8.37 -3.71
N ASP A 168 11.73 7.77 -4.21
CA ASP A 168 12.86 8.46 -4.81
C ASP A 168 12.99 8.07 -6.27
N LEU A 169 12.96 9.05 -7.16
CA LEU A 169 13.31 8.86 -8.57
C LEU A 169 14.80 9.17 -8.77
N ARG A 170 15.52 8.19 -9.31
CA ARG A 170 16.96 8.21 -9.62
C ARG A 170 17.19 7.77 -11.07
N SER A 171 18.44 7.77 -11.52
CA SER A 171 18.81 7.34 -12.88
C SER A 171 18.49 5.87 -13.17
N ASP A 172 18.49 5.02 -12.14
CA ASP A 172 18.24 3.58 -12.19
C ASP A 172 16.77 3.21 -11.92
N GLY A 173 15.87 4.20 -11.76
CA GLY A 173 14.45 3.99 -11.58
C GLY A 173 13.93 4.54 -10.25
N ILE A 174 12.84 3.94 -9.76
CA ILE A 174 12.19 4.35 -8.52
C ILE A 174 12.59 3.41 -7.40
N THR A 175 13.04 3.98 -6.30
CA THR A 175 13.21 3.27 -5.03
C THR A 175 12.18 3.77 -4.04
N SER A 176 11.65 2.87 -3.20
CA SER A 176 10.67 3.24 -2.19
C SER A 176 10.96 2.56 -0.87
N PHE A 177 10.90 3.26 0.25
CA PHE A 177 11.23 2.67 1.55
C PHE A 177 10.59 3.42 2.71
N SER A 178 10.38 2.67 3.80
CA SER A 178 9.95 3.21 5.08
C SER A 178 11.14 3.75 5.85
N LEU A 179 10.99 4.89 6.52
CA LEU A 179 11.98 5.40 7.48
C LEU A 179 11.85 4.76 8.87
N ASN A 180 10.69 4.16 9.18
CA ASN A 180 10.43 3.51 10.46
C ASN A 180 10.88 2.04 10.51
N ILE A 181 11.12 1.43 9.35
CA ILE A 181 11.55 0.05 9.19
C ILE A 181 12.93 0.13 8.57
N LYS A 182 13.90 -0.69 8.98
CA LYS A 182 15.19 -0.78 8.29
C LYS A 182 14.97 -1.03 6.78
N GLN A 183 15.01 0.02 5.97
CA GLN A 183 15.06 0.10 4.49
C GLN A 183 14.47 -1.08 3.67
N ALA A 184 13.38 -1.72 4.14
CA ALA A 184 12.84 -2.92 3.50
C ALA A 184 11.55 -2.57 2.72
N PRO A 185 11.63 -2.50 1.38
CA PRO A 185 10.65 -1.80 0.55
C PRO A 185 9.27 -2.49 0.42
N ASN A 186 9.19 -3.82 0.59
CA ASN A 186 7.95 -4.61 0.43
C ASN A 186 7.56 -5.45 1.65
N VAL A 187 8.08 -5.12 2.83
CA VAL A 187 7.55 -5.68 4.09
C VAL A 187 6.10 -5.27 4.25
N LYS A 188 5.26 -6.15 4.83
CA LYS A 188 3.82 -5.94 5.07
C LYS A 188 3.45 -4.52 5.52
N GLU A 189 4.27 -3.90 6.34
CA GLU A 189 4.07 -2.55 6.86
C GLU A 189 4.27 -1.42 5.81
N SER A 190 5.07 -1.65 4.76
CA SER A 190 5.30 -0.73 3.64
C SER A 190 4.15 -0.72 2.63
N LEU A 191 3.36 -1.80 2.56
CA LEU A 191 2.27 -1.93 1.58
C LEU A 191 1.21 -0.86 1.71
N LYS A 192 0.93 -0.38 2.93
CA LYS A 192 -0.06 0.68 3.13
C LYS A 192 0.30 1.96 2.36
N TYR A 193 1.59 2.28 2.25
CA TYR A 193 2.05 3.46 1.51
C TYR A 193 2.05 3.23 0.01
N LYS A 194 2.29 1.99 -0.46
CA LYS A 194 2.13 1.62 -1.88
C LYS A 194 0.66 1.59 -2.31
N LYS A 195 -0.25 1.18 -1.43
CA LYS A 195 -1.70 1.32 -1.64
C LYS A 195 -2.11 2.78 -1.69
N LEU A 196 -1.60 3.61 -0.77
CA LEU A 196 -1.81 5.05 -0.80
C LEU A 196 -1.31 5.67 -2.10
N TRP A 197 -0.13 5.28 -2.59
CA TRP A 197 0.37 5.70 -3.90
C TRP A 197 -0.63 5.44 -5.03
N LEU A 198 -1.15 4.21 -5.12
CA LEU A 198 -2.15 3.86 -6.13
C LEU A 198 -3.44 4.68 -5.98
N GLN A 199 -3.89 4.92 -4.74
CA GLN A 199 -5.06 5.77 -4.47
C GLN A 199 -4.84 7.22 -4.93
N LEU A 200 -3.64 7.77 -4.70
CA LEU A 200 -3.27 9.11 -5.16
C LEU A 200 -3.24 9.18 -6.68
N LEU A 201 -2.69 8.17 -7.36
CA LEU A 201 -2.69 8.10 -8.83
C LEU A 201 -4.11 8.11 -9.41
N ASN A 202 -5.01 7.31 -8.82
CA ASN A 202 -6.40 7.25 -9.24
C ASN A 202 -7.12 8.58 -8.99
N HIS A 203 -6.85 9.23 -7.85
CA HIS A 203 -7.41 10.53 -7.52
C HIS A 203 -7.03 11.59 -8.57
N ILE A 204 -5.74 11.73 -8.88
CA ILE A 204 -5.28 12.71 -9.88
C ILE A 204 -5.61 12.34 -11.32
N GLN A 205 -6.01 11.09 -11.60
CA GLN A 205 -6.50 10.70 -12.92
C GLN A 205 -7.95 11.17 -13.12
N ASN A 206 -8.78 11.04 -12.07
CA ASN A 206 -10.17 11.45 -12.13
C ASN A 206 -10.31 12.98 -12.17
N ASP A 207 -9.47 13.72 -11.43
CA ASP A 207 -9.50 15.19 -11.40
C ASP A 207 -9.10 15.86 -12.74
N VAL A 208 -8.44 15.14 -13.66
CA VAL A 208 -8.03 15.67 -14.99
C VAL A 208 -9.11 15.42 -16.06
N SER A 209 -10.16 14.68 -15.71
CA SER A 209 -11.25 14.30 -16.63
C SER A 209 -12.53 15.14 -16.46
N GLU A 210 -12.50 16.14 -15.57
CA GLU A 210 -13.52 17.19 -15.39
C GLU A 210 -13.04 18.52 -15.97
#